data_AF-A0A1W2BYR8-F1
#
_entry.id   AF-A0A1W2BYR8-F1
#
_cell.length_a   1.000
_cell.length_b   1.000
_cell.length_c   1.000
_cell.angle_alpha   90.00
_cell.angle_beta   90.00
_cell.angle_gamma   90.00
#
_symmetry.space_group_name_H-M   'P 1'
#
loop_
_entity.id
_entity.type
_entity.pdbx_description
1 polymer ?
#
loop_
_entity_poly.entity_id
_entity_poly.type
_entity_poly.pdbx_seq_one_letter_code
_entity_poly.pdbx_strand_id
1 'polypeptide(L)'
;GVNTDDQFDDEVQLRTAIDVDDAGKSAAQGFTTETTVKQVIDAIAPITSKAARIFYPPSIEVDASTTGTRTIDLYAQYIAQFGSPLRGSAGAPAAIPTYGATELYYYVTYADPTVFNTTATTGPSAMVITADGKLTLTVTAPPSSYNSLINVVFVVK
;
A
#
# COMPACT_ATOMS: atom_id res chain seq x y z
N GLY A 1 -51.85 4.96 -21.58
CA GLY A 1 -50.53 4.55 -22.08
C GLY A 1 -49.90 3.66 -21.04
N VAL A 2 -49.24 2.58 -21.45
CA VAL A 2 -48.44 1.77 -20.53
C VAL A 2 -47.28 2.65 -20.09
N ASN A 3 -47.06 2.79 -18.79
CA ASN A 3 -45.88 3.50 -18.31
C ASN A 3 -44.65 2.68 -18.73
N THR A 4 -43.74 3.28 -19.49
CA THR A 4 -42.48 2.66 -19.91
C THR A 4 -41.37 2.92 -18.89
N ASP A 5 -41.63 3.72 -17.86
CA ASP A 5 -40.71 3.98 -16.75
C ASP A 5 -40.57 2.72 -15.88
N ASP A 6 -39.43 2.04 -16.04
CA ASP A 6 -39.03 0.86 -15.30
C ASP A 6 -38.01 1.17 -14.19
N GLN A 7 -37.63 2.44 -14.06
CA GLN A 7 -36.66 2.94 -13.09
C GLN A 7 -35.28 2.26 -13.16
N PHE A 8 -34.81 1.86 -14.35
CA PHE A 8 -33.43 1.39 -14.51
C PHE A 8 -32.39 2.49 -14.24
N ASP A 9 -31.22 2.10 -13.75
CA ASP A 9 -30.18 2.98 -13.25
C ASP A 9 -29.56 3.89 -14.33
N ASP A 10 -29.63 3.47 -15.59
CA ASP A 10 -29.25 4.25 -16.76
C ASP A 10 -30.30 5.30 -17.18
N GLU A 11 -31.54 5.17 -16.72
CA GLU A 11 -32.65 6.11 -17.00
C GLU A 11 -32.89 7.11 -15.86
N VAL A 12 -32.49 6.78 -14.64
CA VAL A 12 -32.66 7.67 -13.47
C VAL A 12 -31.62 8.78 -13.48
N GLN A 13 -32.07 10.01 -13.78
CA GLN A 13 -31.25 11.21 -13.79
C GLN A 13 -30.97 11.76 -12.39
N LEU A 14 -29.79 12.34 -12.22
CA LEU A 14 -29.45 13.11 -11.03
C LEU A 14 -30.13 14.49 -11.09
N ARG A 15 -30.61 14.95 -9.93
CA ARG A 15 -31.16 16.32 -9.79
C ARG A 15 -30.11 17.40 -10.08
N THR A 16 -28.85 17.10 -9.80
CA THR A 16 -27.71 17.95 -10.09
C THR A 16 -26.58 17.03 -10.50
N ALA A 17 -25.97 17.31 -11.65
CA ALA A 17 -24.81 16.58 -12.09
C ALA A 17 -23.69 16.77 -11.05
N ILE A 18 -23.10 15.67 -10.61
CA ILE A 18 -22.00 15.65 -9.66
C ILE A 18 -20.80 15.01 -10.34
N ASP A 19 -19.62 15.29 -9.81
CA ASP A 19 -18.40 14.63 -10.23
C ASP A 19 -17.85 13.89 -9.01
N VAL A 20 -17.90 12.56 -9.05
CA VAL A 20 -17.54 11.71 -7.90
C VAL A 20 -16.18 11.05 -8.03
N ASP A 21 -15.63 10.96 -9.24
CA ASP A 21 -14.31 10.39 -9.48
C ASP A 21 -13.23 11.46 -9.72
N ASP A 22 -13.64 12.72 -9.83
CA ASP A 22 -12.73 13.83 -9.98
C ASP A 22 -12.24 14.46 -8.66
N ALA A 23 -11.04 14.06 -8.26
CA ALA A 23 -10.28 14.74 -7.21
C ALA A 23 -9.53 16.00 -7.72
N GLY A 24 -10.09 16.78 -8.66
CA GLY A 24 -9.50 18.01 -9.22
C GLY A 24 -8.66 17.85 -10.51
N LYS A 25 -8.90 16.78 -11.28
CA LYS A 25 -8.42 16.48 -12.63
C LYS A 25 -9.38 17.06 -13.67
N SER A 26 -8.87 17.38 -14.86
CA SER A 26 -9.70 18.05 -15.88
C SER A 26 -10.38 17.07 -16.82
N ALA A 27 -11.45 17.52 -17.48
CA ALA A 27 -12.14 16.78 -18.55
C ALA A 27 -11.20 16.31 -19.68
N ALA A 28 -10.05 16.96 -19.85
CA ALA A 28 -9.02 16.54 -20.80
C ALA A 28 -8.37 15.18 -20.47
N GLN A 29 -8.56 14.67 -19.25
CA GLN A 29 -8.05 13.38 -18.79
C GLN A 29 -9.12 12.27 -18.87
N GLY A 30 -10.29 12.57 -19.46
CA GLY A 30 -11.37 11.60 -19.68
C GLY A 30 -12.42 11.53 -18.57
N PHE A 31 -12.36 12.43 -17.57
CA PHE A 31 -13.34 12.54 -16.50
C PHE A 31 -14.49 13.46 -16.91
N THR A 32 -15.74 13.03 -16.69
CA THR A 32 -16.94 13.77 -17.11
C THR A 32 -17.95 13.75 -15.99
N THR A 33 -18.55 14.89 -15.68
CA THR A 33 -19.62 15.01 -14.67
C THR A 33 -20.73 13.99 -14.92
N GLU A 34 -21.06 13.19 -13.91
CA GLU A 34 -22.10 12.16 -13.99
C GLU A 34 -23.49 12.78 -13.93
N THR A 35 -24.39 12.23 -14.74
CA THR A 35 -25.77 12.73 -14.91
C THR A 35 -26.83 11.68 -14.59
N THR A 36 -26.46 10.41 -14.51
CA THR A 36 -27.35 9.30 -14.13
C THR A 36 -26.80 8.50 -12.95
N VAL A 37 -27.67 7.74 -12.29
CA VAL A 37 -27.29 6.86 -11.17
C VAL A 37 -26.24 5.85 -11.61
N LYS A 38 -26.40 5.26 -12.80
CA LYS A 38 -25.42 4.34 -13.37
C LYS A 38 -24.03 4.95 -13.48
N GLN A 39 -23.94 6.17 -14.03
CA GLN A 39 -22.66 6.86 -14.22
C GLN A 39 -21.96 7.10 -12.88
N VAL A 40 -22.70 7.52 -11.85
CA VAL A 40 -22.15 7.72 -10.50
C VAL A 40 -21.61 6.42 -9.91
N ILE A 41 -22.34 5.30 -10.06
CA ILE A 41 -21.93 4.00 -9.55
C ILE A 41 -20.66 3.52 -10.27
N ASP A 42 -20.64 3.63 -11.59
CA ASP A 42 -19.51 3.22 -12.43
C ASP A 42 -18.26 4.10 -12.18
N ALA A 43 -18.44 5.37 -11.79
CA ALA A 43 -17.36 6.32 -11.49
C ALA A 43 -16.79 6.16 -10.06
N ILE A 44 -17.63 5.86 -9.06
CA ILE A 44 -17.15 5.61 -7.69
C ILE A 44 -16.39 4.29 -7.58
N ALA A 45 -16.82 3.26 -8.32
CA ALA A 45 -16.21 1.93 -8.25
C ALA A 45 -14.69 1.91 -8.52
N PRO A 46 -14.15 2.68 -9.49
CA PRO A 46 -12.72 2.70 -9.81
C PRO A 46 -11.92 3.83 -9.17
N ILE A 47 -12.37 4.55 -8.12
CA ILE A 47 -11.55 5.57 -7.41
C ILE A 47 -10.33 4.89 -6.75
N THR A 48 -9.34 4.63 -7.58
CA THR A 48 -8.12 3.86 -7.33
C THR A 48 -6.99 4.75 -7.81
N SER A 49 -6.84 5.90 -7.15
CA SER A 49 -5.65 6.72 -7.34
C SER A 49 -4.43 5.84 -7.06
N LYS A 50 -3.65 5.51 -8.09
CA LYS A 50 -2.44 4.67 -7.99
C LYS A 50 -1.46 5.21 -6.92
N ALA A 51 -1.42 6.54 -6.73
CA ALA A 51 -0.61 7.18 -5.71
C ALA A 51 -1.17 7.03 -4.28
N ALA A 52 -2.48 6.85 -4.12
CA ALA A 52 -3.11 6.67 -2.80
C ALA A 52 -2.89 5.26 -2.21
N ARG A 53 -2.38 4.31 -3.02
CA ARG A 53 -2.21 2.91 -2.64
C ARG A 53 -0.77 2.52 -2.32
N ILE A 54 0.19 3.44 -2.45
CA ILE A 54 1.61 3.17 -2.16
C ILE A 54 2.02 4.05 -0.99
N PHE A 55 2.63 3.45 0.02
CA PHE A 55 3.27 4.21 1.08
C PHE A 55 4.64 3.62 1.40
N TYR A 56 5.52 4.50 1.86
CA TYR A 56 6.88 4.17 2.26
C TYR A 56 6.92 4.06 3.78
N PRO A 57 7.00 2.85 4.34
CA PRO A 57 7.40 2.68 5.73
C PRO A 57 8.82 3.26 5.90
N PRO A 58 9.19 3.73 7.11
CA PRO A 58 10.57 4.08 7.38
C PRO A 58 11.48 2.87 7.15
N SER A 59 12.73 3.14 6.80
CA SER A 59 13.75 2.11 6.60
C SER A 59 13.87 1.22 7.84
N ILE A 60 14.07 -0.07 7.62
CA ILE A 60 14.13 -1.07 8.68
C ILE A 60 15.59 -1.37 8.99
N GLU A 61 15.93 -1.27 10.26
CA GLU A 61 17.23 -1.65 10.78
C GLU A 61 17.32 -3.17 10.93
N VAL A 62 18.45 -3.72 10.47
CA VAL A 62 18.76 -5.13 10.59
C VAL A 62 20.10 -5.29 11.30
N ASP A 63 20.08 -5.99 12.44
CA ASP A 63 21.27 -6.28 13.25
C ASP A 63 22.22 -7.26 12.54
N ALA A 64 22.98 -6.80 11.57
CA ALA A 64 23.88 -7.64 10.81
C ALA A 64 25.21 -7.95 11.52
N SER A 65 25.27 -7.86 12.87
CA SER A 65 26.48 -8.18 13.65
C SER A 65 26.91 -9.65 13.53
N THR A 66 25.97 -10.55 13.25
CA THR A 66 26.23 -11.97 12.99
C THR A 66 25.67 -12.40 11.63
N THR A 67 26.43 -13.25 10.94
CA THR A 67 25.97 -13.90 9.71
C THR A 67 24.85 -14.90 10.01
N GLY A 68 24.04 -15.19 9.00
CA GLY A 68 22.96 -16.16 9.11
C GLY A 68 21.60 -15.63 8.64
N THR A 69 20.64 -16.55 8.60
CA THR A 69 19.27 -16.31 8.16
C THR A 69 18.43 -15.80 9.32
N ARG A 70 17.58 -14.82 9.02
CA ARG A 70 16.67 -14.20 9.97
C ARG A 70 15.35 -13.86 9.31
N THR A 71 14.31 -13.76 10.13
CA THR A 71 12.98 -13.37 9.70
C THR A 71 12.58 -12.07 10.39
N ILE A 72 12.12 -11.12 9.60
CA ILE A 72 11.64 -9.81 10.02
C ILE A 72 10.15 -9.74 9.66
N ASP A 73 9.32 -9.44 10.63
CA ASP A 73 7.89 -9.23 10.41
C ASP A 73 7.63 -7.77 10.02
N LEU A 74 7.53 -7.51 8.71
CA LEU A 74 7.32 -6.17 8.16
C LEU A 74 5.95 -5.62 8.55
N TYR A 75 4.95 -6.50 8.65
CA TYR A 75 3.60 -6.13 9.05
C TYR A 75 3.52 -5.74 10.53
N ALA A 76 4.21 -6.46 11.41
CA ALA A 76 4.28 -6.10 12.82
C ALA A 76 4.95 -4.72 13.01
N GLN A 77 6.03 -4.43 12.28
CA GLN A 77 6.68 -3.11 12.33
C GLN A 77 5.77 -1.99 11.83
N TYR A 78 5.02 -2.25 10.76
CA TYR A 78 3.99 -1.34 10.26
C TYR A 78 2.96 -0.99 11.33
N ILE A 79 2.36 -1.99 11.96
CA ILE A 79 1.34 -1.77 13.00
C ILE A 79 1.93 -1.05 14.21
N ALA A 80 3.16 -1.38 14.62
CA ALA A 80 3.82 -0.72 15.74
C ALA A 80 3.99 0.80 15.50
N GLN A 81 4.26 1.21 14.26
CA GLN A 81 4.49 2.62 13.92
C GLN A 81 3.19 3.38 13.60
N PHE A 82 2.28 2.76 12.85
CA PHE A 82 1.06 3.42 12.36
C PHE A 82 -0.12 3.24 13.31
N GLY A 83 -0.22 2.10 13.99
CA GLY A 83 -1.28 1.82 14.95
C GLY A 83 -1.10 2.52 16.29
N SER A 84 0.14 2.90 16.64
CA SER A 84 0.48 3.62 17.87
C SER A 84 1.57 4.68 17.64
N PRO A 85 1.31 5.70 16.80
CA PRO A 85 2.28 6.75 16.52
C PRO A 85 2.69 7.47 17.81
N LEU A 86 3.99 7.73 17.95
CA LEU A 86 4.53 8.34 19.15
C LEU A 86 3.95 9.73 19.42
N ARG A 87 3.68 10.50 18.36
CA ARG A 87 3.10 11.85 18.42
C ARG A 87 2.26 12.12 17.17
N GLY A 88 1.12 12.77 17.37
CA GLY A 88 0.30 13.37 16.32
C GLY A 88 0.18 14.89 16.52
N SER A 89 -0.23 15.60 15.49
CA SER A 89 -0.61 17.02 15.59
C SER A 89 -1.91 17.18 16.39
N ALA A 90 -2.22 18.41 16.81
CA ALA A 90 -3.49 18.70 17.49
C ALA A 90 -4.67 18.34 16.58
N GLY A 91 -5.61 17.56 17.10
CA GLY A 91 -6.79 17.07 16.35
C GLY A 91 -6.55 15.82 15.50
N ALA A 92 -5.31 15.30 15.44
CA ALA A 92 -5.05 14.02 14.78
C ALA A 92 -5.65 12.85 15.58
N PRO A 93 -6.16 11.80 14.90
CA PRO A 93 -6.54 10.56 15.57
C PRO A 93 -5.36 9.91 16.30
N ALA A 94 -5.66 9.06 17.29
CA ALA A 94 -4.65 8.35 18.06
C ALA A 94 -3.86 7.30 17.25
N ALA A 95 -4.42 6.85 16.13
CA ALA A 95 -3.81 5.90 15.19
C ALA A 95 -3.97 6.40 13.76
N ILE A 96 -2.95 6.15 12.93
CA ILE A 96 -3.06 6.32 11.48
C ILE A 96 -3.86 5.11 10.96
N PRO A 97 -4.82 5.28 10.04
CA PRO A 97 -5.54 4.15 9.44
C PRO A 97 -4.58 3.09 8.90
N THR A 98 -4.87 1.82 9.21
CA THR A 98 -4.04 0.69 8.80
C THR A 98 -4.78 -0.35 7.98
N TYR A 99 -4.03 -1.12 7.21
CA TYR A 99 -4.51 -2.29 6.49
C TYR A 99 -4.18 -3.59 7.24
N GLY A 100 -4.93 -4.64 6.96
CA GLY A 100 -4.63 -6.02 7.33
C GLY A 100 -3.42 -6.57 6.59
N ALA A 101 -2.73 -7.56 7.16
CA ALA A 101 -1.50 -8.12 6.59
C ALA A 101 -1.69 -8.62 5.15
N THR A 102 -2.86 -9.20 4.85
CA THR A 102 -3.20 -9.77 3.54
C THR A 102 -3.77 -8.75 2.56
N GLU A 103 -3.99 -7.51 2.97
CA GLU A 103 -4.45 -6.40 2.12
C GLU A 103 -3.28 -5.62 1.49
N LEU A 104 -2.04 -6.06 1.73
CA LEU A 104 -0.82 -5.41 1.27
C LEU A 104 0.04 -6.35 0.43
N TYR A 105 0.70 -5.79 -0.59
CA TYR A 105 1.90 -6.32 -1.21
C TYR A 105 3.13 -5.67 -0.56
N TYR A 106 4.16 -6.47 -0.32
CA TYR A 106 5.39 -6.06 0.35
C TYR A 106 6.56 -6.15 -0.61
N TYR A 107 7.37 -5.10 -0.69
CA TYR A 107 8.55 -5.04 -1.54
C TYR A 107 9.75 -4.58 -0.72
N VAL A 108 10.91 -5.22 -0.94
CA VAL A 108 12.22 -4.66 -0.58
C VAL A 108 12.74 -3.95 -1.83
N THR A 109 12.91 -2.64 -1.75
CA THR A 109 13.43 -1.83 -2.86
C THR A 109 14.93 -1.61 -2.80
N TYR A 110 15.53 -1.81 -1.61
CA TYR A 110 16.97 -1.77 -1.45
C TYR A 110 17.41 -2.60 -0.25
N ALA A 111 18.50 -3.34 -0.43
CA ALA A 111 19.30 -3.98 0.61
C ALA A 111 20.75 -4.00 0.13
N ASP A 112 21.72 -3.78 1.02
CA ASP A 112 23.14 -3.76 0.67
C ASP A 112 23.60 -5.17 0.22
N PRO A 113 24.04 -5.36 -1.04
CA PRO A 113 24.46 -6.67 -1.54
C PRO A 113 25.78 -7.15 -0.94
N THR A 114 26.54 -6.29 -0.26
CA THR A 114 27.76 -6.68 0.47
C THR A 114 27.45 -7.29 1.84
N VAL A 115 26.26 -7.00 2.38
CA VAL A 115 25.80 -7.46 3.70
C VAL A 115 24.78 -8.60 3.57
N PHE A 116 23.93 -8.54 2.55
CA PHE A 116 22.81 -9.47 2.37
C PHE A 116 22.90 -10.27 1.07
N ASN A 117 22.37 -11.49 1.10
CA ASN A 117 22.11 -12.24 -0.12
C ASN A 117 20.89 -11.68 -0.85
N THR A 118 21.12 -10.81 -1.84
CA THR A 118 20.06 -10.17 -2.64
C THR A 118 19.74 -10.89 -3.96
N THR A 119 20.54 -11.89 -4.34
CA THR A 119 20.42 -12.57 -5.65
C THR A 119 19.69 -13.92 -5.54
N ALA A 120 19.73 -14.57 -4.38
CA ALA A 120 19.03 -15.83 -4.17
C ALA A 120 17.52 -15.60 -4.00
N THR A 121 16.73 -16.18 -4.91
CA THR A 121 15.26 -16.17 -4.88
C THR A 121 14.65 -17.50 -4.44
N THR A 122 15.48 -18.54 -4.28
CA THR A 122 15.06 -19.88 -3.82
C THR A 122 16.11 -20.50 -2.88
N GLY A 123 15.67 -21.42 -2.02
CA GLY A 123 16.55 -22.09 -1.05
C GLY A 123 16.63 -21.39 0.32
N PRO A 124 17.38 -21.96 1.28
CA PRO A 124 17.37 -21.53 2.68
C PRO A 124 17.99 -20.14 2.91
N SER A 125 18.78 -19.65 1.95
CA SER A 125 19.43 -18.34 2.04
C SER A 125 18.75 -17.25 1.21
N ALA A 126 17.61 -17.58 0.59
CA ALA A 126 16.90 -16.66 -0.29
C ALA A 126 16.27 -15.49 0.47
N MET A 127 16.22 -14.34 -0.21
CA MET A 127 15.44 -13.20 0.25
C MET A 127 13.99 -13.40 -0.23
N VAL A 128 13.09 -13.73 0.69
CA VAL A 128 11.69 -14.07 0.37
C VAL A 128 10.74 -13.37 1.33
N ILE A 129 9.61 -12.91 0.80
CA ILE A 129 8.55 -12.28 1.59
C ILE A 129 7.27 -13.11 1.45
N THR A 130 6.68 -13.44 2.59
CA THR A 130 5.39 -14.16 2.64
C THR A 130 4.21 -13.22 2.42
N ALA A 131 3.03 -13.78 2.13
CA ALA A 131 1.81 -12.98 1.93
C ALA A 131 1.31 -12.25 3.19
N ASP A 132 1.74 -12.68 4.38
CA ASP A 132 1.51 -12.02 5.67
C ASP A 132 2.61 -11.01 6.06
N GLY A 133 3.55 -10.71 5.15
CA GLY A 133 4.54 -9.65 5.35
C GLY A 133 5.78 -10.05 6.14
N LYS A 134 6.12 -11.34 6.20
CA LYS A 134 7.37 -11.79 6.85
C LYS A 134 8.48 -11.92 5.82
N LEU A 135 9.50 -11.07 5.97
CA LEU A 135 10.70 -11.07 5.17
C LEU A 135 11.73 -12.01 5.80
N THR A 136 12.12 -13.05 5.08
CA THR A 136 13.31 -13.84 5.40
C THR A 136 14.47 -13.32 4.57
N LEU A 137 15.61 -13.06 5.21
CA LEU A 137 16.83 -12.61 4.57
C LEU A 137 18.05 -13.26 5.21
N THR A 138 19.16 -13.29 4.49
CA THR A 138 20.42 -13.87 4.98
C THR A 138 21.53 -12.84 4.97
N VAL A 139 22.15 -12.65 6.13
CA VAL A 139 23.36 -11.84 6.29
C VAL A 139 24.55 -12.69 5.88
N THR A 140 25.27 -12.25 4.85
CA THR A 140 26.43 -12.94 4.28
C THR A 140 27.74 -12.43 4.87
N ALA A 141 27.78 -11.17 5.26
CA ALA A 141 28.90 -10.56 5.95
C ALA A 141 28.42 -9.42 6.87
N PRO A 142 29.08 -9.17 8.01
CA PRO A 142 28.77 -8.02 8.83
C PRO A 142 29.12 -6.71 8.09
N PRO A 143 28.31 -5.66 8.24
CA PRO A 143 28.58 -4.35 7.65
C PRO A 143 29.85 -3.72 8.23
N SER A 144 30.45 -2.80 7.48
CA SER A 144 31.58 -1.99 7.98
C SER A 144 31.15 -0.97 9.05
N SER A 145 29.87 -0.60 9.07
CA SER A 145 29.19 0.09 10.17
C SER A 145 28.42 -0.92 11.04
N TYR A 146 28.05 -0.55 12.27
CA TYR A 146 27.38 -1.47 13.20
C TYR A 146 26.05 -2.04 12.68
N ASN A 147 25.31 -1.29 11.85
CA ASN A 147 23.97 -1.66 11.38
C ASN A 147 23.85 -1.54 9.87
N SER A 148 22.94 -2.32 9.27
CA SER A 148 22.54 -2.21 7.86
C SER A 148 21.04 -1.92 7.76
N LEU A 149 20.67 -1.08 6.80
CA LEU A 149 19.30 -0.64 6.57
C LEU A 149 18.75 -1.29 5.29
N ILE A 150 17.47 -1.64 5.31
CA ILE A 150 16.72 -2.01 4.11
C ILE A 150 15.61 -0.98 3.84
N ASN A 151 15.34 -0.73 2.56
CA ASN A 151 14.20 0.07 2.15
C ASN A 151 13.07 -0.85 1.71
N VAL A 152 11.87 -0.55 2.21
CA VAL A 152 10.66 -1.30 1.92
C VAL A 152 9.58 -0.39 1.36
N VAL A 153 8.68 -0.96 0.57
CA VAL A 153 7.50 -0.27 0.02
C VAL A 153 6.30 -1.19 0.15
N PHE A 154 5.18 -0.65 0.65
CA PHE A 154 3.93 -1.40 0.73
C PHE A 154 2.93 -0.84 -0.27
N VAL A 155 2.19 -1.75 -0.91
CA VAL A 155 1.18 -1.43 -1.90
C VAL A 155 -0.14 -2.07 -1.48
N VAL A 156 -1.19 -1.27 -1.33
CA VAL A 156 -2.55 -1.73 -1.03
C VAL A 156 -3.07 -2.56 -2.20
N LYS A 157 -3.70 -3.72 -1.92
CA LYS A 157 -4.29 -4.64 -2.90
C LYS A 157 -5.60 -4.18 -3.51
#